data_AF-E0UGP7-F1
#
_entry.id   AF-E0UGP7-F1
#
_cell.length_a   1.000
_cell.length_b   1.000
_cell.length_c   1.000
_cell.angle_alpha   90.00
_cell.angle_beta   90.00
_cell.angle_gamma   90.00
#
_symmetry.space_group_name_H-M   'P 1'
#
loop_
_entity.id
_entity.type
_entity.pdbx_description
1 polymer ?
#
loop_
_entity_poly.entity_id
_entity_poly.type
_entity_poly.pdbx_seq_one_letter_code
_entity_poly.pdbx_strand_id
1 'polypeptide(L)'
;MRRFNFREIQLQQLQIPTGWNVVCHQFYDVEPDSSIFNIQVKGLLNENIWELFIEDLLQLQNSQYNLILDLGWYPEGDPNGCYKLILIQHQDWEAPLATYQSKKKDEIVNKINLWLSNINPQ
;
A
#
# COMPACT_ATOMS: atom_id res chain seq x y z
N MET A 1 -22.15 -13.44 -8.37
CA MET A 1 -21.52 -12.20 -7.91
C MET A 1 -21.25 -12.33 -6.42
N ARG A 2 -20.00 -12.19 -5.98
CA ARG A 2 -19.66 -12.26 -4.55
C ARG A 2 -19.90 -10.88 -3.93
N ARG A 3 -20.47 -10.85 -2.72
CA ARG A 3 -20.81 -9.62 -2.00
C ARG A 3 -20.22 -9.67 -0.61
N PHE A 4 -19.58 -8.58 -0.22
CA PHE A 4 -19.02 -8.38 1.12
C PHE A 4 -19.50 -7.05 1.69
N ASN A 5 -19.46 -6.88 3.01
CA ASN A 5 -19.55 -5.57 3.63
C ASN A 5 -18.14 -4.97 3.73
N PHE A 6 -17.99 -3.65 3.56
CA PHE A 6 -16.69 -2.97 3.70
C PHE A 6 -15.99 -3.30 5.04
N ARG A 7 -16.76 -3.44 6.13
CA ARG A 7 -16.24 -3.77 7.47
C ARG A 7 -15.63 -5.18 7.58
N GLU A 8 -15.88 -6.06 6.61
CA GLU A 8 -15.33 -7.41 6.57
C GLU A 8 -13.95 -7.44 5.89
N ILE A 9 -13.62 -6.41 5.12
CA ILE A 9 -12.33 -6.31 4.43
C ILE A 9 -11.24 -5.97 5.44
N GLN A 10 -10.22 -6.82 5.52
CA GLN A 10 -9.12 -6.68 6.46
C GLN A 10 -7.99 -5.84 5.85
N LEU A 11 -7.28 -5.10 6.69
CA LEU A 11 -6.01 -4.48 6.31
C LEU A 11 -4.92 -5.56 6.17
N GLN A 12 -4.00 -5.33 5.26
CA GLN A 12 -2.80 -6.15 5.10
C GLN A 12 -1.97 -6.07 6.38
N GLN A 13 -1.65 -7.21 6.96
CA GLN A 13 -0.74 -7.24 8.12
C GLN A 13 0.69 -6.92 7.67
N LEU A 14 1.34 -6.00 8.39
CA LEU A 14 2.70 -5.55 8.12
C LEU A 14 3.57 -5.71 9.38
N GLN A 15 4.81 -6.14 9.20
CA GLN A 15 5.81 -6.23 10.26
C GLN A 15 6.56 -4.90 10.35
N ILE A 16 6.03 -3.95 11.11
CA ILE A 16 6.61 -2.61 11.23
C ILE A 16 7.60 -2.59 12.39
N PRO A 17 8.92 -2.40 12.15
CA PRO A 17 9.91 -2.39 13.21
C PRO A 17 9.87 -1.08 14.01
N THR A 18 10.42 -1.12 15.21
CA THR A 18 10.56 0.06 16.09
C THR A 18 11.25 1.22 15.37
N GLY A 19 10.76 2.44 15.61
CA GLY A 19 11.28 3.67 14.98
C GLY A 19 10.48 4.13 13.77
N TRP A 20 9.55 3.30 13.28
CA TRP A 20 8.58 3.69 12.27
C TRP A 20 7.21 4.01 12.88
N ASN A 21 6.61 5.10 12.44
CA ASN A 21 5.27 5.52 12.79
C ASN A 21 4.33 5.29 11.61
N VAL A 22 3.12 4.80 11.87
CA VAL A 22 2.06 4.68 10.87
C VAL A 22 1.34 6.02 10.78
N VAL A 23 1.39 6.66 9.62
CA VAL A 23 0.64 7.90 9.34
C VAL A 23 -0.71 7.57 8.70
N CYS A 24 -0.69 6.68 7.71
CA CYS A 24 -1.89 6.20 7.02
C CYS A 24 -1.76 4.69 6.78
N HIS A 25 -2.87 3.96 6.91
CA HIS A 25 -2.94 2.53 6.55
C HIS A 25 -4.32 2.15 6.03
N GLN A 26 -4.45 2.17 4.71
CA GLN A 26 -5.59 1.75 3.89
C GLN A 26 -5.19 0.64 2.90
N PHE A 27 -4.05 -0.02 3.13
CA PHE A 27 -3.60 -1.15 2.33
C PHE A 27 -4.34 -2.41 2.76
N TYR A 28 -5.30 -2.87 1.94
CA TYR A 28 -6.15 -4.02 2.26
C TYR A 28 -5.53 -5.36 1.85
N ASP A 29 -5.88 -6.42 2.58
CA ASP A 29 -5.52 -7.81 2.28
C ASP A 29 -6.38 -8.35 1.13
N VAL A 30 -6.18 -7.78 -0.06
CA VAL A 30 -6.91 -8.12 -1.29
C VAL A 30 -5.90 -8.26 -2.43
N GLU A 31 -5.89 -9.42 -3.10
CA GLU A 31 -5.04 -9.63 -4.27
C GLU A 31 -5.71 -9.01 -5.52
N PRO A 32 -5.07 -8.06 -6.22
CA PRO A 32 -5.64 -7.38 -7.39
C PRO A 32 -5.51 -8.21 -8.68
N ASP A 33 -6.17 -9.36 -8.70
CA ASP A 33 -6.19 -10.26 -9.85
C ASP A 33 -7.59 -10.37 -10.49
N SER A 34 -7.72 -11.21 -11.53
CA SER A 34 -8.99 -11.39 -12.24
C SER A 34 -10.13 -11.93 -11.37
N SER A 35 -9.82 -12.56 -10.23
CA SER A 35 -10.82 -13.15 -9.33
C SER A 35 -11.70 -12.11 -8.63
N ILE A 36 -11.21 -10.86 -8.50
CA ILE A 36 -11.93 -9.80 -7.79
C ILE A 36 -12.83 -8.94 -8.69
N PHE A 37 -12.74 -9.05 -10.01
CA PHE A 37 -13.44 -8.16 -10.97
C PHE A 37 -14.96 -8.04 -10.77
N ASN A 38 -15.60 -9.08 -10.25
CA ASN A 38 -17.04 -9.13 -10.05
C ASN A 38 -17.43 -9.13 -8.56
N ILE A 39 -16.55 -8.64 -7.69
CA ILE A 39 -16.82 -8.48 -6.26
C ILE A 39 -17.49 -7.12 -6.03
N GLN A 40 -18.64 -7.17 -5.35
CA GLN A 40 -19.29 -5.99 -4.83
C GLN A 40 -19.02 -5.84 -3.34
N VAL A 41 -18.72 -4.62 -2.90
CA VAL A 41 -18.48 -4.30 -1.49
C VAL A 41 -19.47 -3.25 -1.03
N LYS A 42 -20.46 -3.68 -0.25
CA LYS A 42 -21.46 -2.78 0.33
C LYS A 42 -20.78 -1.80 1.27
N GLY A 43 -21.07 -0.51 1.08
CA GLY A 43 -20.51 0.59 1.85
C GLY A 43 -19.42 1.38 1.12
N LEU A 44 -18.97 0.91 -0.05
CA LEU A 44 -18.21 1.72 -1.01
C LEU A 44 -19.17 2.53 -1.90
N LEU A 45 -18.68 3.56 -2.58
CA LEU A 45 -19.49 4.53 -3.32
C LEU A 45 -20.25 3.87 -4.48
N ASN A 46 -19.56 3.08 -5.30
CA ASN A 46 -20.14 2.33 -6.42
C ASN A 46 -20.24 0.83 -6.11
N GLU A 47 -20.08 0.47 -4.83
CA GLU A 47 -19.96 -0.90 -4.35
C GLU A 47 -18.92 -1.73 -5.11
N ASN A 48 -17.85 -1.11 -5.64
CA ASN A 48 -16.83 -1.79 -6.44
C ASN A 48 -15.56 -2.02 -5.63
N ILE A 49 -15.04 -3.26 -5.62
CA ILE A 49 -13.80 -3.62 -4.92
C ILE A 49 -12.59 -2.77 -5.32
N TRP A 50 -12.58 -2.27 -6.57
CA TRP A 50 -11.47 -1.46 -7.07
C TRP A 50 -11.38 -0.08 -6.41
N GLU A 51 -12.45 0.39 -5.75
CA GLU A 51 -12.42 1.63 -4.94
C GLU A 51 -11.53 1.52 -3.70
N LEU A 52 -11.07 0.31 -3.35
CA LEU A 52 -10.09 0.12 -2.28
C LEU A 52 -8.64 0.43 -2.73
N PHE A 53 -8.41 0.61 -4.04
CA PHE A 53 -7.09 0.78 -4.63
C PHE A 53 -6.87 2.24 -5.02
N ILE A 54 -6.47 3.06 -4.06
CA ILE A 54 -6.31 4.52 -4.19
C ILE A 54 -4.85 4.96 -4.24
N GLU A 55 -4.60 6.25 -4.54
CA GLU A 55 -3.23 6.78 -4.63
C GLU A 55 -2.48 6.78 -3.28
N ASP A 56 -3.20 6.81 -2.14
CA ASP A 56 -2.64 6.88 -0.78
C ASP A 56 -3.06 5.67 0.08
N LEU A 57 -2.37 4.54 -0.09
CA LEU A 57 -2.68 3.27 0.61
C LEU A 57 -1.94 3.10 1.93
N LEU A 58 -0.67 3.51 2.01
CA LEU A 58 0.12 3.35 3.23
C LEU A 58 1.19 4.43 3.26
N GLN A 59 1.32 5.08 4.42
CA GLN A 59 2.44 5.96 4.69
C GLN A 59 3.05 5.65 6.06
N LEU A 60 4.34 5.33 6.05
CA LEU A 60 5.14 5.13 7.25
C LEU A 60 6.23 6.21 7.31
N GLN A 61 6.54 6.68 8.52
CA GLN A 61 7.59 7.67 8.73
C GLN A 61 8.61 7.21 9.76
N ASN A 62 9.89 7.43 9.48
CA ASN A 62 10.97 7.23 10.44
C ASN A 62 11.65 8.59 10.70
N SER A 63 11.36 9.17 11.86
CA SER A 63 11.84 10.51 12.21
C SER A 63 13.35 10.56 12.47
N GLN A 64 13.96 9.45 12.88
CA GLN A 64 15.40 9.39 13.16
C GLN A 64 16.23 9.62 11.89
N TYR A 65 15.80 9.06 10.77
CA TYR A 65 16.51 9.17 9.47
C TYR A 65 15.80 10.09 8.47
N ASN A 66 14.71 10.73 8.90
CA ASN A 66 13.83 11.56 8.08
C ASN A 66 13.37 10.84 6.80
N LEU A 67 12.92 9.58 6.97
CA LEU A 67 12.46 8.72 5.89
C LEU A 67 10.93 8.66 5.84
N ILE A 68 10.39 8.57 4.63
CA ILE A 68 8.98 8.30 4.34
C ILE A 68 8.93 7.08 3.43
N LEU A 69 8.16 6.07 3.83
CA LEU A 69 7.77 4.98 2.95
C LEU A 69 6.32 5.20 2.56
N ASP A 70 6.07 5.37 1.27
CA ASP A 70 4.77 5.68 0.72
C ASP A 70 4.36 4.61 -0.30
N LEU A 71 3.09 4.20 -0.27
CA LEU A 71 2.50 3.21 -1.15
C LEU A 71 1.18 3.73 -1.69
N GLY A 72 1.03 3.64 -3.00
CA GLY A 72 -0.22 3.92 -3.70
C GLY A 72 -0.52 2.94 -4.81
N TRP A 73 -1.73 3.01 -5.34
CA TRP A 73 -2.14 2.32 -6.56
C TRP A 73 -2.36 3.32 -7.69
N TYR A 74 -1.75 3.07 -8.85
CA TYR A 74 -1.81 3.99 -9.99
C TYR A 74 -2.11 3.25 -11.31
N PRO A 75 -3.08 3.74 -12.12
CA PRO A 75 -4.05 4.81 -11.78
C PRO A 75 -5.03 4.36 -10.70
N GLU A 76 -5.47 5.29 -9.85
CA GLU A 76 -6.46 5.01 -8.79
C GLU A 76 -7.72 4.32 -9.34
N GLY A 77 -8.14 3.25 -8.68
CA GLY A 77 -9.33 2.47 -9.00
C GLY A 77 -9.27 1.72 -10.33
N ASP A 78 -8.18 1.80 -11.10
CA ASP A 78 -8.06 1.10 -12.38
C ASP A 78 -7.64 -0.36 -12.17
N PRO A 79 -8.41 -1.35 -12.63
CA PRO A 79 -8.04 -2.76 -12.59
C PRO A 79 -6.73 -3.09 -13.32
N ASN A 80 -6.28 -2.24 -14.24
CA ASN A 80 -5.02 -2.35 -14.97
C ASN A 80 -3.87 -1.60 -14.30
N GLY A 81 -4.13 -0.88 -13.21
CA GLY A 81 -3.10 -0.24 -12.41
C GLY A 81 -2.17 -1.22 -11.70
N CYS A 82 -1.26 -0.65 -10.91
CA CYS A 82 -0.35 -1.40 -10.07
C CYS A 82 0.04 -0.60 -8.82
N TYR A 83 0.59 -1.29 -7.83
CA TYR A 83 1.17 -0.63 -6.68
C TYR A 83 2.47 0.08 -7.06
N LYS A 84 2.67 1.26 -6.49
CA LYS A 84 3.92 2.03 -6.53
C LYS A 84 4.36 2.30 -5.10
N LEU A 85 5.48 1.68 -4.71
CA LEU A 85 6.13 1.85 -3.43
C LEU A 85 7.33 2.79 -3.59
N ILE A 86 7.43 3.82 -2.76
CA ILE A 86 8.43 4.88 -2.85
C ILE A 86 9.07 5.06 -1.48
N LEU A 87 10.40 5.05 -1.42
CA LEU A 87 11.17 5.43 -0.23
C LEU A 87 11.79 6.80 -0.46
N ILE A 88 11.46 7.76 0.39
CA ILE A 88 11.86 9.16 0.31
C ILE A 88 12.68 9.52 1.53
N GLN A 89 13.66 10.40 1.35
CA GLN A 89 14.43 10.99 2.45
C GLN A 89 14.30 12.51 2.39
N HIS A 90 14.24 13.15 3.55
CA HIS A 90 14.19 14.61 3.66
C HIS A 90 13.01 15.27 2.93
N GLN A 91 11.93 14.53 2.70
CA GLN A 91 10.76 14.96 1.92
C GLN A 91 11.08 15.30 0.45
N ASP A 92 12.19 14.80 -0.10
CA ASP A 92 12.54 14.99 -1.51
C ASP A 92 11.79 13.98 -2.40
N TRP A 93 10.56 14.34 -2.77
CA TRP A 93 9.70 13.54 -3.64
C TRP A 93 10.21 13.46 -5.09
N GLU A 94 11.03 14.42 -5.52
CA GLU A 94 11.57 14.49 -6.87
C GLU A 94 12.77 13.54 -7.05
N ALA A 95 13.50 13.25 -5.96
CA ALA A 95 14.63 12.33 -5.93
C ALA A 95 14.47 11.23 -4.86
N PRO A 96 13.52 10.29 -5.03
CA PRO A 96 13.32 9.21 -4.07
C PRO A 96 14.56 8.32 -3.98
N LEU A 97 14.87 7.84 -2.78
CA LEU A 97 15.96 6.89 -2.54
C LEU A 97 15.75 5.58 -3.31
N ALA A 98 14.51 5.12 -3.37
CA ALA A 98 14.14 3.91 -4.10
C ALA A 98 12.68 3.96 -4.55
N THR A 99 12.42 3.30 -5.68
CA THR A 99 11.07 3.03 -6.15
C THR A 99 10.93 1.55 -6.50
N TYR A 100 9.74 1.00 -6.29
CA TYR A 100 9.40 -0.35 -6.69
C TYR A 100 7.94 -0.40 -7.11
N GLN A 101 7.65 -1.13 -8.19
CA GLN A 101 6.30 -1.29 -8.69
C GLN A 101 6.01 -2.78 -8.88
N SER A 102 4.82 -3.19 -8.48
CA SER A 102 4.30 -4.52 -8.77
C SER A 102 2.79 -4.49 -8.70
N LYS A 103 2.15 -5.37 -9.47
CA LYS A 103 0.72 -5.63 -9.30
C LYS A 103 0.45 -6.58 -8.13
N LYS A 104 1.41 -7.46 -7.79
CA LYS A 104 1.19 -8.50 -6.79
C LYS A 104 1.37 -7.95 -5.39
N LYS A 105 0.37 -8.16 -4.53
CA LYS A 105 0.39 -7.69 -3.14
C LYS A 105 1.55 -8.31 -2.36
N ASP A 106 1.82 -9.60 -2.54
CA ASP A 106 2.92 -10.29 -1.85
C ASP A 106 4.30 -9.76 -2.22
N GLU A 107 4.51 -9.35 -3.48
CA GLU A 107 5.77 -8.73 -3.91
C GLU A 107 5.97 -7.37 -3.22
N ILE A 108 4.89 -6.62 -3.02
CA ILE A 108 4.90 -5.35 -2.27
C ILE A 108 5.17 -5.58 -0.78
N VAL A 109 4.48 -6.52 -0.13
CA VAL A 109 4.70 -6.84 1.29
C VAL A 109 6.15 -7.27 1.53
N ASN A 110 6.68 -8.12 0.66
CA ASN A 110 8.09 -8.55 0.72
C ASN A 110 9.06 -7.37 0.54
N LYS A 111 8.75 -6.43 -0.38
CA LYS A 111 9.58 -5.25 -0.58
C LYS A 111 9.54 -4.30 0.61
N ILE A 112 8.36 -4.06 1.19
CA ILE A 112 8.18 -3.28 2.42
C ILE A 112 9.06 -3.88 3.51
N ASN A 113 8.90 -5.17 3.82
CA ASN A 113 9.68 -5.83 4.87
C ASN A 113 11.19 -5.70 4.65
N LEU A 114 11.66 -5.89 3.40
CA LEU A 114 13.06 -5.74 3.04
C LEU A 114 13.58 -4.31 3.27
N TRP A 115 12.83 -3.29 2.89
CA TRP A 115 13.25 -1.90 3.08
C TRP A 115 13.20 -1.48 4.54
N LEU A 116 12.16 -1.90 5.28
CA LEU A 116 12.05 -1.62 6.71
C LEU A 116 13.17 -2.29 7.53
N SER A 117 13.62 -3.51 7.15
CA SER A 117 14.67 -4.24 7.87
C SER A 117 16.09 -3.73 7.60
N ASN A 118 16.33 -3.06 6.46
CA ASN A 118 17.66 -2.67 6.02
C ASN A 118 18.07 -1.25 6.47
N ILE A 119 17.22 -0.55 7.21
CA ILE A 119 17.59 0.74 7.81
C ILE A 119 18.37 0.47 9.08
N ASN A 120 19.68 0.41 8.92
CA ASN A 120 20.61 0.40 10.04
C ASN A 120 21.02 1.83 10.40
N PRO A 121 21.22 2.12 11.69
CA PRO A 121 22.01 3.27 12.10
C PRO A 121 23.40 3.16 11.46
N GLN A 122 23.78 4.15 10.67
CA GLN A 122 25.20 4.43 10.44
C GLN A 122 25.77 5.11 11.69
#